data_AF-A0A659R6T0-F1
#
_entry.id   AF-A0A659R6T0-F1
#
_cell.length_a   1.000
_cell.length_b   1.000
_cell.length_c   1.000
_cell.angle_alpha   90.00
_cell.angle_beta   90.00
_cell.angle_gamma   90.00
#
_symmetry.space_group_name_H-M   'P 1'
#
loop_
_entity.id
_entity.type
_entity.pdbx_description
1 polymer ?
#
loop_
_entity_poly.entity_id
_entity_poly.type
_entity_poly.pdbx_seq_one_letter_code
_entity_poly.pdbx_strand_id
1 'polypeptide(L)'
;ARRLGLPGTAPTQSAALATIQGRGGVAFGNVPGMQVYVVQKAEQFTPNAVDVASGLNIAAFNIGIALGSVIGGQMVEHYGLAQTPWIGALIVLVAFLLMGVSGRLDKPVRIALE
;
A
#
# COMPACT_ATOMS: atom_id res chain seq x y z
N ALA A 1 3.48 -19.05 -30.29
CA ALA A 1 3.57 -17.70 -30.88
C ALA A 1 2.18 -17.11 -31.10
N ARG A 2 1.63 -16.40 -30.13
CA ARG A 2 0.48 -15.51 -30.37
C ARG A 2 0.59 -14.33 -29.40
N ARG A 3 0.98 -13.18 -29.96
CA ARG A 3 1.13 -11.90 -29.27
C ARG A 3 -0.27 -11.44 -28.85
N LEU A 4 -0.62 -11.62 -27.58
CA LEU A 4 -1.70 -10.85 -26.96
C LEU A 4 -1.12 -9.48 -26.62
N GLY A 5 -1.25 -8.55 -27.57
CA GLY A 5 -0.94 -7.14 -27.37
C GLY A 5 -1.95 -6.54 -26.40
N LEU A 6 -1.56 -6.47 -25.12
CA LEU A 6 -2.15 -5.53 -24.19
C LEU A 6 -1.73 -4.12 -24.60
N PRO A 7 -2.63 -3.12 -24.63
CA PRO A 7 -2.23 -1.75 -24.93
C PRO A 7 -1.31 -1.26 -23.82
N GLY A 8 -0.01 -1.14 -24.13
CA GLY A 8 1.02 -0.58 -23.23
C GLY A 8 2.14 -1.52 -22.77
N THR A 9 2.22 -2.76 -23.24
CA THR A 9 3.39 -3.63 -22.96
C THR A 9 4.39 -3.56 -24.11
N ALA A 10 5.58 -3.03 -23.83
CA ALA A 10 6.62 -2.91 -24.83
C ALA A 10 7.08 -4.30 -25.35
N PRO A 11 7.49 -4.40 -26.63
CA PRO A 11 7.65 -5.68 -27.33
C PRO A 11 8.84 -6.53 -26.86
N THR A 12 9.70 -5.98 -26.00
CA THR A 12 10.94 -6.59 -25.49
C THR A 12 10.90 -6.71 -23.96
N GLN A 13 11.49 -7.77 -23.42
CA GLN A 13 11.52 -8.09 -21.99
C GLN A 13 12.07 -6.93 -21.15
N SER A 14 13.11 -6.24 -21.63
CA SER A 14 13.70 -5.08 -20.97
C SER A 14 12.71 -3.91 -20.83
N ALA A 15 11.88 -3.67 -21.82
CA ALA A 15 10.94 -2.57 -21.81
C ALA A 15 9.65 -2.92 -21.01
N ALA A 16 9.27 -4.20 -20.92
CA ALA A 16 8.27 -4.67 -19.96
C ALA A 16 8.75 -4.48 -18.51
N LEU A 17 10.00 -4.83 -18.19
CA LEU A 17 10.61 -4.58 -16.89
C LEU A 17 10.63 -3.09 -16.54
N ALA A 18 11.06 -2.24 -17.49
CA ALA A 18 11.07 -0.78 -17.29
C ALA A 18 9.66 -0.23 -17.01
N THR A 19 8.64 -0.74 -17.70
CA THR A 19 7.24 -0.33 -17.50
C THR A 19 6.74 -0.74 -16.11
N ILE A 20 7.04 -1.96 -15.67
CA ILE A 20 6.65 -2.46 -14.33
C ILE A 20 7.39 -1.66 -13.25
N GLN A 21 8.69 -1.42 -13.43
CA GLN A 21 9.49 -0.65 -12.48
C GLN A 21 9.01 0.81 -12.39
N GLY A 22 8.68 1.43 -13.52
CA GLY A 22 8.13 2.79 -13.56
C GLY A 22 6.78 2.88 -12.87
N ARG A 23 5.85 1.96 -13.16
CA ARG A 23 4.53 1.92 -12.51
C ARG A 23 4.64 1.62 -11.01
N GLY A 24 5.48 0.66 -10.64
CA GLY A 24 5.76 0.32 -9.24
C GLY A 24 6.38 1.48 -8.48
N GLY A 25 7.36 2.18 -9.07
CA GLY A 25 8.00 3.35 -8.47
C GLY A 25 7.02 4.50 -8.22
N VAL A 26 6.15 4.81 -9.19
CA VAL A 26 5.12 5.84 -9.03
C VAL A 26 4.09 5.45 -7.96
N ALA A 27 3.69 4.18 -7.92
CA ALA A 27 2.73 3.69 -6.92
C ALA A 27 3.31 3.72 -5.49
N PHE A 28 4.57 3.28 -5.31
CA PHE A 28 5.22 3.21 -4.00
C PHE A 28 5.83 4.53 -3.54
N GLY A 29 6.05 5.50 -4.43
CA GLY A 29 6.72 6.77 -4.11
C GLY A 29 6.03 7.59 -3.00
N ASN A 30 4.73 7.40 -2.79
CA ASN A 30 3.99 8.10 -1.73
C ASN A 30 4.18 7.50 -0.33
N VAL A 31 4.65 6.25 -0.23
CA VAL A 31 4.76 5.51 1.03
C VAL A 31 5.82 6.11 1.98
N PRO A 32 7.06 6.44 1.53
CA PRO A 32 8.08 7.01 2.42
C PRO A 32 7.67 8.37 2.99
N GLY A 33 6.98 9.21 2.20
CA GLY A 33 6.49 10.51 2.67
C GLY A 33 5.47 10.40 3.79
N MET A 34 4.56 9.43 3.69
CA MET A 34 3.57 9.13 4.75
C MET A 34 4.24 8.52 5.98
N GLN A 35 5.27 7.68 5.80
CA GLN A 35 6.03 7.08 6.90
C GLN A 35 6.77 8.16 7.72
N VAL A 36 7.48 9.07 7.06
CA VAL A 36 8.19 10.17 7.72
C VAL A 36 7.21 11.13 8.42
N TYR A 37 6.07 11.42 7.80
CA TYR A 37 5.05 12.30 8.39
C TYR A 37 4.52 11.77 9.74
N VAL A 38 4.26 10.46 9.87
CA VAL A 38 3.79 9.86 11.12
C VAL A 38 4.85 9.98 12.23
N VAL A 39 6.12 9.77 11.90
CA VAL A 39 7.23 9.91 12.86
C VAL A 39 7.40 11.36 13.29
N GLN A 40 7.37 12.32 12.35
CA GLN A 40 7.44 13.76 12.66
C GLN A 40 6.26 14.23 13.52
N LYS A 41 5.06 13.70 13.28
CA LYS A 41 3.89 14.01 14.11
C LYS A 41 4.06 13.45 15.52
N ALA A 42 4.60 12.23 15.67
CA ALA A 42 4.94 11.69 16.98
C ALA A 42 6.01 12.53 17.69
N GLU A 43 7.02 13.04 16.98
CA GLU A 43 8.06 13.92 17.55
C GLU A 43 7.47 15.21 18.12
N GLN A 44 6.48 15.80 17.44
CA GLN A 44 5.87 17.06 17.84
C GLN A 44 4.89 16.91 19.02
N PHE A 45 4.10 15.84 19.06
CA PHE A 45 3.04 15.68 20.07
C PHE A 45 3.43 14.79 21.26
N THR A 46 4.39 13.87 21.09
CA THR A 46 4.81 12.94 22.14
C THR A 46 6.25 12.43 21.91
N PRO A 47 7.27 13.27 22.15
CA PRO A 47 8.67 12.98 21.83
C PRO A 47 9.23 11.71 22.48
N ASN A 48 8.64 11.24 23.60
CA ASN A 48 9.03 9.99 24.27
C ASN A 48 8.49 8.71 23.58
N ALA A 49 7.62 8.81 22.57
CA ALA A 49 6.95 7.66 21.93
C ALA A 49 7.26 7.53 20.42
N VAL A 50 8.20 8.32 19.90
CA VAL A 50 8.55 8.41 18.48
C VAL A 50 9.04 7.07 17.94
N ASP A 51 9.94 6.40 18.67
CA ASP A 51 10.50 5.11 18.27
C ASP A 51 9.44 4.01 18.19
N VAL A 52 8.46 4.04 19.10
CA VAL A 52 7.33 3.09 19.11
C VAL A 52 6.37 3.39 17.95
N ALA A 53 6.05 4.66 17.69
CA ALA A 53 5.18 5.05 16.58
C ALA A 53 5.81 4.71 15.21
N SER A 54 7.11 4.96 15.07
CA SER A 54 7.89 4.60 13.88
C SER A 54 7.96 3.08 13.69
N GLY A 55 8.32 2.34 14.74
CA GLY A 55 8.37 0.89 14.72
C GLY A 55 7.03 0.24 14.38
N LEU A 56 5.93 0.78 14.92
CA LEU A 56 4.58 0.31 14.61
C LEU A 56 4.17 0.59 13.16
N ASN A 57 4.54 1.75 12.61
CA ASN A 57 4.29 2.08 11.20
C ASN A 57 5.03 1.11 10.26
N ILE A 58 6.31 0.86 10.53
CA ILE A 58 7.11 -0.11 9.78
C ILE A 58 6.52 -1.53 9.91
N ALA A 59 6.12 -1.94 11.12
CA ALA A 59 5.50 -3.25 11.35
C ALA A 59 4.18 -3.41 10.58
N ALA A 60 3.31 -2.40 10.64
CA ALA A 60 2.04 -2.39 9.91
C ALA A 60 2.26 -2.48 8.39
N PHE A 61 3.28 -1.79 7.87
CA PHE A 61 3.65 -1.88 6.45
C PHE A 61 4.10 -3.29 6.06
N ASN A 62 4.97 -3.92 6.85
CA ASN A 62 5.44 -5.29 6.60
C ASN A 62 4.29 -6.31 6.65
N ILE A 63 3.37 -6.17 7.61
CA ILE A 63 2.16 -7.01 7.68
C ILE A 63 1.30 -6.80 6.44
N GLY A 64 1.12 -5.56 5.99
CA GLY A 64 0.37 -5.23 4.78
C GLY A 64 0.95 -5.90 3.53
N ILE A 65 2.27 -5.86 3.36
CA ILE A 65 2.95 -6.56 2.25
C ILE A 65 2.78 -8.08 2.38
N ALA A 66 2.96 -8.64 3.58
CA ALA A 66 2.83 -10.08 3.80
C ALA A 66 1.42 -10.58 3.44
N LEU A 67 0.37 -9.91 3.94
CA LEU A 67 -1.02 -10.23 3.62
C LEU A 67 -1.31 -10.05 2.13
N GLY A 68 -0.86 -8.93 1.53
CA GLY A 68 -1.04 -8.66 0.10
C GLY A 68 -0.36 -9.70 -0.78
N SER A 69 0.83 -10.16 -0.40
CA SER A 69 1.59 -11.19 -1.11
C SER A 69 0.91 -12.57 -1.01
N VAL A 70 0.45 -12.97 0.17
CA VAL A 70 -0.25 -14.25 0.37
C VAL A 70 -1.57 -14.27 -0.40
N ILE A 71 -2.40 -13.24 -0.24
CA ILE A 71 -3.69 -13.16 -0.93
C ILE A 71 -3.49 -13.07 -2.45
N GLY A 72 -2.55 -12.22 -2.90
CA GLY A 72 -2.22 -12.09 -4.31
C GLY A 72 -1.69 -13.38 -4.91
N GLY A 73 -0.80 -14.09 -4.21
CA GLY A 73 -0.22 -15.36 -4.64
C GLY A 73 -1.27 -16.45 -4.80
N GLN A 74 -2.11 -16.67 -3.78
CA GLN A 74 -3.20 -17.64 -3.83
C GLN A 74 -4.19 -17.33 -4.96
N MET A 75 -4.50 -16.06 -5.19
CA MET A 75 -5.42 -15.66 -6.26
C MET A 75 -4.82 -15.88 -7.65
N VAL A 76 -3.53 -15.61 -7.85
CA VAL A 76 -2.84 -15.88 -9.12
C VAL A 76 -2.81 -17.38 -9.40
N GLU A 77 -2.59 -18.21 -8.37
CA GLU A 77 -2.57 -19.67 -8.48
C GLU A 77 -3.92 -20.25 -8.91
N HIS A 78 -5.04 -19.75 -8.36
CA HIS A 78 -6.37 -20.29 -8.64
C HIS A 78 -7.12 -19.63 -9.81
N TYR A 79 -6.92 -18.34 -10.07
CA TYR A 79 -7.73 -17.56 -11.03
C TYR A 79 -6.91 -16.94 -12.18
N GLY A 80 -5.58 -17.05 -12.14
CA GLY A 80 -4.67 -16.55 -13.17
C GLY A 80 -4.44 -15.04 -13.15
N LEU A 81 -3.38 -14.61 -13.85
CA LEU A 81 -2.86 -13.22 -13.84
C LEU A 81 -3.82 -12.16 -14.38
N ALA A 82 -4.80 -12.54 -15.21
CA ALA A 82 -5.72 -11.59 -15.83
C ALA A 82 -6.76 -11.03 -14.86
N GLN A 83 -7.09 -11.75 -13.79
CA GLN A 83 -8.06 -11.35 -12.77
C GLN A 83 -7.43 -10.57 -11.62
N THR A 84 -6.10 -10.63 -11.48
CA THR A 84 -5.33 -9.95 -10.43
C THR A 84 -5.61 -8.44 -10.33
N PRO A 85 -5.77 -7.65 -11.42
CA PRO A 85 -6.06 -6.22 -11.32
C PRO A 85 -7.41 -5.91 -10.65
N TRP A 86 -8.43 -6.74 -10.90
CA TRP A 86 -9.78 -6.57 -10.31
C TRP A 86 -9.76 -6.84 -8.81
N ILE A 87 -8.98 -7.85 -8.40
CA ILE A 87 -8.79 -8.19 -6.99
C ILE A 87 -8.02 -7.07 -6.28
N GLY A 88 -6.99 -6.52 -6.93
CA GLY A 88 -6.30 -5.32 -6.44
C GLY A 88 -7.23 -4.14 -6.24
N ALA A 89 -8.13 -3.88 -7.21
CA ALA A 89 -9.15 -2.85 -7.10
C ALA A 89 -10.12 -3.10 -5.93
N LEU A 90 -10.53 -4.35 -5.70
CA LEU A 90 -11.39 -4.72 -4.57
C LEU A 90 -10.68 -4.49 -3.23
N ILE A 91 -9.41 -4.87 -3.11
CA ILE A 91 -8.60 -4.64 -1.89
C ILE A 91 -8.47 -3.15 -1.62
N VAL A 92 -8.20 -2.33 -2.64
CA VAL A 92 -8.14 -0.87 -2.51
C VAL A 92 -9.49 -0.31 -2.08
N LEU A 93 -10.60 -0.81 -2.62
CA LEU A 93 -11.95 -0.37 -2.25
C LEU A 93 -12.28 -0.70 -0.78
N VAL A 94 -11.92 -1.89 -0.31
CA VAL A 94 -12.05 -2.27 1.10
C VAL A 94 -11.17 -1.38 2.00
N ALA A 95 -9.92 -1.13 1.60
CA ALA A 95 -9.04 -0.24 2.34
C ALA A 95 -9.59 1.20 2.41
N PHE A 96 -10.18 1.69 1.33
CA PHE A 96 -10.81 3.02 1.27
C PHE A 96 -12.05 3.10 2.16
N LEU A 97 -12.87 2.04 2.20
CA LEU A 97 -14.00 1.94 3.13
C LEU A 97 -13.53 1.91 4.58
N LEU A 98 -12.51 1.12 4.91
CA LEU A 98 -11.94 1.06 6.25
C LEU A 98 -11.34 2.40 6.68
N MET A 99 -10.65 3.10 5.77
CA MET A 99 -10.16 4.46 6.01
C MET A 99 -11.30 5.43 6.27
N GLY A 100 -12.38 5.38 5.48
CA GLY A 100 -13.56 6.21 5.67
C GLY A 100 -14.30 5.91 6.98
N VAL A 101 -14.35 4.64 7.39
CA VAL A 101 -14.93 4.22 8.68
C VAL A 101 -14.03 4.68 9.84
N SER A 102 -12.71 4.52 9.74
CA SER A 102 -11.76 5.00 10.74
C SER A 102 -11.88 6.51 10.92
N GLY A 103 -11.95 7.29 9.84
CA GLY A 103 -12.14 8.75 9.93
C GLY A 103 -13.48 9.17 10.54
N ARG A 104 -14.49 8.30 10.53
CA ARG A 104 -15.78 8.53 11.23
C ARG A 104 -15.75 8.09 12.69
N LEU A 105 -14.90 7.11 13.04
CA LEU A 105 -14.67 6.66 14.41
C LEU A 105 -13.60 7.48 15.14
N ASP A 106 -12.78 8.20 14.40
CA ASP A 106 -11.91 9.28 14.88
C ASP A 106 -12.81 10.43 15.35
N LYS A 107 -13.49 10.19 16.48
CA LYS A 107 -13.78 11.27 17.43
C LYS A 107 -12.44 11.94 17.68
N PRO A 108 -12.35 13.28 17.66
CA PRO A 108 -11.12 13.96 18.03
C PRO A 108 -10.66 13.32 19.32
N VAL A 109 -9.47 12.71 19.30
CA VAL A 109 -8.76 12.40 20.54
C VAL A 109 -8.76 13.73 21.25
N ARG A 110 -9.70 13.85 22.20
CA ARG A 110 -9.73 14.90 23.19
C ARG A 110 -8.48 14.59 23.96
N ILE A 111 -7.35 15.11 23.45
CA ILE A 111 -6.11 15.21 24.20
C ILE A 111 -6.61 15.89 25.45
N ALA A 112 -6.66 15.08 26.51
CA ALA A 112 -7.16 15.50 27.79
C ALA A 112 -6.35 16.75 28.13
N LEU A 113 -7.07 17.86 28.20
CA LEU A 113 -6.63 19.04 28.93
C LEU A 113 -6.17 18.55 30.29
N GLU A 114 -4.88 18.66 30.62
CA GLU A 114 -4.29 19.30 31.81
C GLU A 114 -2.81 19.61 31.55
#